data_AF-A0A540NEW9-F1
#
_entry.id   AF-A0A540NEW9-F1
#
_cell.length_a   1.000
_cell.length_b   1.000
_cell.length_c   1.000
_cell.angle_alpha   90.00
_cell.angle_beta   90.00
_cell.angle_gamma   90.00
#
_symmetry.space_group_name_H-M   'P 1'
#
loop_
_entity.id
_entity.type
_entity.pdbx_description
1 polymer ?
#
loop_
_entity_poly.entity_id
_entity_poly.type
_entity_poly.pdbx_seq_one_letter_code
_entity_poly.pdbx_strand_id
1 'polypeptide(L)'
;MATTPGILTDWPWTPLGSFKHVVVAPWIIHGTYSYFVNDEKDKDLSYFLIFPFMLWRFLHNQLWISLSRYRTAKGNGRIVDKGLEFEQVDRERNWDDQILFNAILFYLGRHIPGAVNLPFWRTDGVILTILLHAGPVEFLYYWLHRALHHHFLYSRYHSHHHSSIVTEPITSVIHPFAEHISYFTLFAIPLLTTILTGTSSIVSFAGYVTYIDFMNNMGHCNFELIPKWLFTIFPPLKYLLYTPS
;
A
#
# COMPACT_ATOMS: atom_id res chain seq x y z
N MET A 1 6.50 -5.13 -18.29
CA MET A 1 6.01 -6.45 -17.81
C MET A 1 7.19 -7.30 -17.35
N ALA A 2 6.93 -8.33 -16.54
CA ALA A 2 7.96 -9.29 -16.13
C ALA A 2 8.58 -10.00 -17.35
N THR A 3 9.83 -10.45 -17.23
CA THR A 3 10.58 -11.02 -18.36
C THR A 3 10.00 -12.33 -18.87
N THR A 4 9.39 -13.13 -17.97
CA THR A 4 8.64 -14.35 -18.30
C THR A 4 7.36 -14.39 -17.49
N PRO A 5 6.25 -13.76 -17.91
CA PRO A 5 5.04 -13.62 -17.11
C PRO A 5 4.53 -14.93 -16.48
N GLY A 6 4.22 -14.89 -15.19
CA GLY A 6 3.62 -16.00 -14.45
C GLY A 6 2.09 -16.04 -14.54
N ILE A 7 1.47 -17.01 -13.84
CA ILE A 7 0.01 -17.08 -13.69
C ILE A 7 -0.44 -15.89 -12.84
N LEU A 8 -1.60 -15.29 -13.15
CA LEU A 8 -2.08 -14.07 -12.48
C LEU A 8 -1.05 -12.91 -12.59
N THR A 9 -0.45 -12.73 -13.77
CA THR A 9 0.39 -11.53 -14.01
C THR A 9 -0.47 -10.28 -14.10
N ASP A 10 -1.53 -10.33 -14.90
CA ASP A 10 -2.43 -9.20 -15.12
C ASP A 10 -3.51 -9.10 -14.05
N TRP A 11 -3.97 -7.87 -13.81
CA TRP A 11 -5.09 -7.60 -12.94
C TRP A 11 -6.41 -8.06 -13.57
N PRO A 12 -7.40 -8.52 -12.78
CA PRO A 12 -8.68 -8.98 -13.31
C PRO A 12 -9.45 -7.93 -14.13
N TRP A 13 -9.22 -6.64 -13.86
CA TRP A 13 -9.86 -5.51 -14.54
C TRP A 13 -9.00 -4.87 -15.62
N THR A 14 -7.85 -5.45 -15.99
CA THR A 14 -7.03 -4.95 -17.11
C THR A 14 -7.87 -4.70 -18.39
N PRO A 15 -8.83 -5.57 -18.79
CA PRO A 15 -9.67 -5.31 -19.97
C PRO A 15 -10.55 -4.05 -19.89
N LEU A 16 -10.81 -3.52 -18.69
CA LEU A 16 -11.61 -2.30 -18.50
C LEU A 16 -10.79 -1.03 -18.74
N GLY A 17 -9.46 -1.11 -18.74
CA GLY A 17 -8.59 0.05 -18.90
C GLY A 17 -8.95 1.18 -17.94
N SER A 18 -9.20 2.38 -18.49
CA SER A 18 -9.59 3.56 -17.71
C SER A 18 -10.96 3.47 -17.03
N PHE A 19 -11.79 2.47 -17.35
CA PHE A 19 -13.09 2.27 -16.70
C PHE A 19 -13.03 1.37 -15.44
N LYS A 20 -11.85 0.90 -15.05
CA LYS A 20 -11.65 -0.05 -13.94
C LYS A 20 -12.31 0.35 -12.61
N HIS A 21 -12.46 1.64 -12.31
CA HIS A 21 -13.08 2.11 -11.06
C HIS A 21 -14.57 1.73 -10.94
N VAL A 22 -15.24 1.38 -12.04
CA VAL A 22 -16.63 0.87 -12.01
C VAL A 22 -16.77 -0.38 -11.13
N VAL A 23 -15.69 -1.16 -10.98
CA VAL A 23 -15.67 -2.40 -10.19
C VAL A 23 -16.09 -2.16 -8.73
N VAL A 24 -15.75 -1.02 -8.15
CA VAL A 24 -16.08 -0.70 -6.74
C VAL A 24 -17.34 0.16 -6.56
N ALA A 25 -17.89 0.70 -7.66
CA ALA A 25 -19.03 1.60 -7.61
C ALA A 25 -20.25 1.05 -6.85
N PRO A 26 -20.65 -0.24 -7.01
CA PRO A 26 -21.81 -0.77 -6.27
C PRO A 26 -21.65 -0.67 -4.74
N TRP A 27 -20.47 -1.00 -4.21
CA TRP A 27 -20.22 -0.92 -2.77
C TRP A 27 -20.15 0.52 -2.26
N ILE A 28 -19.59 1.45 -3.06
CA ILE A 28 -19.53 2.88 -2.71
C ILE A 28 -20.94 3.46 -2.62
N ILE A 29 -21.77 3.18 -3.64
CA ILE A 29 -23.15 3.65 -3.70
C ILE A 29 -23.94 3.08 -2.52
N HIS A 30 -23.86 1.77 -2.31
CA HIS A 30 -24.58 1.10 -1.22
C HIS A 30 -24.11 1.61 0.16
N GLY A 31 -22.80 1.70 0.41
CA GLY A 31 -22.27 2.19 1.69
C GLY A 31 -22.63 3.64 1.98
N THR A 32 -22.64 4.48 0.96
CA THR A 32 -23.10 5.88 1.07
C THR A 32 -24.59 5.92 1.37
N TYR A 33 -25.41 5.22 0.57
CA TYR A 33 -26.86 5.17 0.74
C TYR A 33 -27.24 4.66 2.14
N SER A 34 -26.70 3.51 2.56
CA SER A 34 -26.97 2.92 3.87
C SER A 34 -26.62 3.86 5.01
N TYR A 35 -25.53 4.63 4.91
CA TYR A 35 -25.14 5.53 5.99
C TYR A 35 -26.04 6.77 6.12
N PHE A 36 -26.53 7.32 5.00
CA PHE A 36 -27.37 8.52 5.02
C PHE A 36 -28.85 8.24 5.18
N VAL A 37 -29.33 7.08 4.71
CA VAL A 37 -30.77 6.75 4.66
C VAL A 37 -31.23 5.88 5.83
N ASN A 38 -30.38 5.00 6.35
CA ASN A 38 -30.79 4.12 7.46
C ASN A 38 -30.90 4.89 8.80
N ASP A 39 -31.66 4.31 9.73
CA ASP A 39 -31.74 4.74 11.12
C ASP A 39 -30.37 4.67 11.81
N GLU A 40 -30.15 5.52 12.84
CA GLU A 40 -28.87 5.66 13.53
C GLU A 40 -28.28 4.34 14.02
N LYS A 41 -29.12 3.43 14.52
CA LYS A 41 -28.73 2.09 15.01
C LYS A 41 -28.17 1.16 13.92
N ASP A 42 -28.53 1.41 12.66
CA ASP A 42 -28.18 0.59 11.50
C ASP A 42 -27.08 1.25 10.65
N LYS A 43 -26.56 2.40 11.09
CA LYS A 43 -25.46 3.10 10.42
C LYS A 43 -24.12 2.46 10.78
N ASP A 44 -23.36 2.17 9.75
CA ASP A 44 -22.00 1.66 9.85
C ASP A 44 -21.00 2.71 9.33
N LEU A 45 -20.45 3.49 10.26
CA LEU A 45 -19.45 4.51 9.92
C LEU A 45 -18.20 3.87 9.30
N SER A 46 -17.80 2.68 9.76
CA SER A 46 -16.62 2.00 9.24
C SER A 46 -16.80 1.58 7.77
N TYR A 47 -17.99 1.15 7.39
CA TYR A 47 -18.34 0.84 6.00
C TYR A 47 -18.37 2.10 5.11
N PHE A 48 -19.00 3.18 5.59
CA PHE A 48 -19.05 4.46 4.87
C PHE A 48 -17.65 5.02 4.60
N LEU A 49 -16.76 4.98 5.59
CA LEU A 49 -15.43 5.56 5.51
C LEU A 49 -14.45 4.81 4.59
N ILE A 50 -14.78 3.61 4.10
CA ILE A 50 -13.92 2.89 3.14
C ILE A 50 -13.65 3.76 1.90
N PHE A 51 -14.68 4.39 1.33
CA PHE A 51 -14.50 5.21 0.12
C PHE A 51 -13.69 6.49 0.38
N PRO A 52 -14.02 7.34 1.36
CA PRO A 52 -13.17 8.47 1.75
C PRO A 52 -11.72 8.04 2.04
N PHE A 53 -11.53 6.89 2.66
CA PHE A 53 -10.20 6.37 2.93
C PHE A 53 -9.44 5.99 1.64
N MET A 54 -10.11 5.39 0.65
CA MET A 54 -9.48 5.12 -0.65
C MET A 54 -9.10 6.40 -1.41
N LEU A 55 -9.94 7.44 -1.33
CA LEU A 55 -9.60 8.76 -1.87
C LEU A 55 -8.39 9.37 -1.18
N TRP A 56 -8.29 9.25 0.15
CA TRP A 56 -7.11 9.66 0.89
C TRP A 56 -5.85 8.95 0.41
N ARG A 57 -5.89 7.63 0.23
CA ARG A 57 -4.75 6.87 -0.28
C ARG A 57 -4.32 7.35 -1.67
N PHE A 58 -5.28 7.62 -2.56
CA PHE A 58 -4.99 8.15 -3.89
C PHE A 58 -4.30 9.52 -3.81
N LEU A 59 -4.86 10.44 -3.02
CA LEU A 59 -4.30 11.77 -2.81
C LEU A 59 -2.90 11.71 -2.20
N HIS A 60 -2.72 10.87 -1.17
CA HIS A 60 -1.46 10.70 -0.48
C HIS A 60 -0.35 10.23 -1.44
N ASN A 61 -0.62 9.20 -2.24
CA ASN A 61 0.34 8.74 -3.27
C ASN A 61 0.62 9.84 -4.30
N GLN A 62 -0.41 10.55 -4.77
CA GLN A 62 -0.24 11.63 -5.75
C GLN A 62 0.63 12.79 -5.22
N LEU A 63 0.49 13.15 -3.95
CA LEU A 63 1.34 14.15 -3.29
C LEU A 63 2.81 13.70 -3.27
N TRP A 64 3.07 12.44 -2.92
CA TRP A 64 4.42 11.87 -2.94
C TRP A 64 5.03 11.84 -4.34
N ILE A 65 4.28 11.40 -5.36
CA ILE A 65 4.72 11.43 -6.75
C ILE A 65 5.10 12.85 -7.16
N SER A 66 4.24 13.82 -6.84
CA SER A 66 4.48 15.23 -7.18
C SER A 66 5.74 15.76 -6.51
N LEU A 67 5.96 15.43 -5.24
CA LEU A 67 7.16 15.81 -4.50
C LEU A 67 8.42 15.15 -5.06
N SER A 68 8.39 13.84 -5.33
CA SER A 68 9.52 13.09 -5.90
C SER A 68 9.91 13.61 -7.28
N ARG A 69 8.93 13.86 -8.16
CA ARG A 69 9.19 14.45 -9.49
C ARG A 69 9.72 15.87 -9.41
N TYR A 70 9.21 16.70 -8.49
CA TYR A 70 9.76 18.04 -8.25
C TYR A 70 11.22 17.99 -7.80
N ARG A 71 11.54 17.12 -6.84
CA ARG A 71 12.92 16.92 -6.34
C ARG A 71 13.83 16.41 -7.44
N THR A 72 13.36 15.43 -8.20
CA THR A 72 14.08 14.92 -9.37
C THR A 72 14.34 16.03 -10.37
N ALA A 73 13.35 16.85 -10.75
CA ALA A 73 13.54 17.96 -11.69
C ALA A 73 14.55 19.01 -11.20
N LYS A 74 14.63 19.28 -9.90
CA LYS A 74 15.62 20.21 -9.33
C LYS A 74 17.07 19.73 -9.42
N GLY A 75 17.32 18.44 -9.61
CA GLY A 75 18.67 17.88 -9.78
C GLY A 75 19.47 17.63 -8.49
N ASN A 76 19.20 18.36 -7.42
CA ASN A 76 19.98 18.26 -6.18
C ASN A 76 19.39 17.22 -5.22
N GLY A 77 20.25 16.31 -4.73
CA GLY A 77 19.88 15.33 -3.69
C GLY A 77 19.19 14.07 -4.22
N ARG A 78 19.31 13.78 -5.52
CA ARG A 78 18.91 12.49 -6.11
C ARG A 78 19.77 11.35 -5.57
N ILE A 79 19.17 10.20 -5.34
CA ILE A 79 19.90 8.98 -4.97
C ILE A 79 20.46 8.32 -6.23
N VAL A 80 19.61 8.11 -7.23
CA VAL A 80 19.99 7.67 -8.57
C VAL A 80 20.06 8.88 -9.49
N ASP A 81 21.26 9.20 -9.97
CA ASP A 81 21.48 10.33 -10.88
C ASP A 81 21.19 9.95 -12.34
N LYS A 82 19.90 9.74 -12.65
CA LYS A 82 19.37 9.47 -13.99
C LYS A 82 18.06 10.23 -14.21
N GLY A 83 17.73 10.46 -15.49
CA GLY A 83 16.43 10.99 -15.89
C GLY A 83 15.33 9.93 -15.76
N LEU A 84 14.10 10.37 -15.45
CA LEU A 84 12.92 9.52 -15.51
C LEU A 84 12.45 9.38 -16.96
N GLU A 85 12.54 8.17 -17.51
CA GLU A 85 12.20 7.88 -18.90
C GLU A 85 10.69 7.70 -19.10
N PHE A 86 10.17 8.13 -20.25
CA PHE A 86 8.74 8.00 -20.59
C PHE A 86 8.24 6.55 -20.55
N GLU A 87 9.07 5.60 -20.99
CA GLU A 87 8.72 4.17 -20.94
C GLU A 87 8.48 3.68 -19.51
N GLN A 88 9.21 4.22 -18.51
CA GLN A 88 8.95 3.88 -17.12
C GLN A 88 7.63 4.50 -16.66
N VAL A 89 7.39 5.77 -16.98
CA VAL A 89 6.12 6.46 -16.65
C VAL A 89 4.91 5.68 -17.18
N ASP A 90 5.00 5.16 -18.41
CA ASP A 90 3.92 4.37 -19.01
C ASP A 90 3.71 3.02 -18.32
N ARG A 91 4.80 2.34 -17.91
CA ARG A 91 4.73 1.09 -17.15
C ARG A 91 4.08 1.27 -15.78
N GLU A 92 4.31 2.40 -15.14
CA GLU A 92 3.84 2.67 -13.77
C GLU A 92 2.47 3.38 -13.73
N ARG A 93 1.86 3.60 -14.90
CA ARG A 93 0.61 4.37 -15.03
C ARG A 93 -0.58 3.81 -14.25
N ASN A 94 -0.63 2.50 -14.04
CA ASN A 94 -1.73 1.80 -13.35
C ASN A 94 -1.46 1.55 -11.86
N TRP A 95 -0.62 2.38 -11.21
CA TRP A 95 -0.28 2.27 -9.79
C TRP A 95 -1.50 2.26 -8.85
N ASP A 96 -2.65 2.79 -9.28
CA ASP A 96 -3.89 2.82 -8.51
C ASP A 96 -4.64 1.47 -8.50
N ASP A 97 -4.22 0.47 -9.26
CA ASP A 97 -4.80 -0.89 -9.23
C ASP A 97 -4.77 -1.49 -7.83
N GLN A 98 -3.69 -1.28 -7.08
CA GLN A 98 -3.58 -1.73 -5.69
C GLN A 98 -4.62 -1.08 -4.77
N ILE A 99 -4.99 0.18 -5.02
CA ILE A 99 -6.00 0.89 -4.22
C ILE A 99 -7.37 0.27 -4.51
N LEU A 100 -7.65 0.01 -5.79
CA LEU A 100 -8.87 -0.67 -6.22
C LEU A 100 -8.98 -2.07 -5.60
N PHE A 101 -7.88 -2.83 -5.61
CA PHE A 101 -7.81 -4.14 -4.97
C PHE A 101 -8.10 -4.08 -3.48
N ASN A 102 -7.44 -3.19 -2.75
CA ASN A 102 -7.67 -3.00 -1.32
C ASN A 102 -9.11 -2.56 -1.02
N ALA A 103 -9.70 -1.70 -1.86
CA ALA A 103 -11.10 -1.29 -1.71
C ALA A 103 -12.04 -2.50 -1.76
N ILE A 104 -11.87 -3.38 -2.76
CA ILE A 104 -12.64 -4.62 -2.88
C ILE A 104 -12.47 -5.47 -1.61
N LEU A 105 -11.24 -5.64 -1.13
CA LEU A 105 -10.95 -6.47 0.03
C LEU A 105 -11.49 -5.87 1.34
N PHE A 106 -11.52 -4.56 1.49
CA PHE A 106 -12.11 -3.92 2.66
C PHE A 106 -13.64 -4.06 2.63
N TYR A 107 -14.26 -3.92 1.46
CA TYR A 107 -15.68 -4.18 1.30
C TYR A 107 -16.07 -5.63 1.56
N LEU A 108 -15.28 -6.59 1.06
CA LEU A 108 -15.48 -8.01 1.34
C LEU A 108 -15.19 -8.36 2.80
N GLY A 109 -14.15 -7.75 3.38
CA GLY A 109 -13.71 -7.95 4.76
C GLY A 109 -14.77 -7.57 5.79
N ARG A 110 -15.70 -6.66 5.45
CA ARG A 110 -16.88 -6.35 6.27
C ARG A 110 -17.72 -7.59 6.60
N HIS A 111 -17.72 -8.62 5.75
CA HIS A 111 -18.47 -9.85 6.00
C HIS A 111 -17.81 -10.78 7.03
N ILE A 112 -16.61 -10.44 7.51
CA ILE A 112 -15.94 -11.16 8.60
C ILE A 112 -16.63 -10.80 9.91
N PRO A 113 -16.98 -11.78 10.78
CA PRO A 113 -17.51 -11.50 12.11
C PRO A 113 -16.60 -10.55 12.89
N GLY A 114 -17.16 -9.47 13.41
CA GLY A 114 -16.42 -8.42 14.14
C GLY A 114 -15.84 -7.29 13.28
N ALA A 115 -16.01 -7.32 11.95
CA ALA A 115 -15.55 -6.27 11.03
C ALA A 115 -16.61 -5.20 10.69
N VAL A 116 -17.77 -5.25 11.34
CA VAL A 116 -18.87 -4.28 11.18
C VAL A 116 -18.92 -3.33 12.36
N ASN A 117 -19.35 -2.09 12.13
CA ASN A 117 -19.54 -1.07 13.19
C ASN A 117 -18.31 -0.90 14.09
N LEU A 118 -17.13 -0.82 13.47
CA LEU A 118 -15.89 -0.69 14.23
C LEU A 118 -15.91 0.59 15.09
N PRO A 119 -15.43 0.54 16.34
CA PRO A 119 -15.27 1.74 17.15
C PRO A 119 -14.26 2.68 16.50
N PHE A 120 -14.41 3.98 16.78
CA PHE A 120 -13.51 4.99 16.20
C PHE A 120 -12.06 4.78 16.63
N TRP A 121 -11.82 4.49 17.92
CA TRP A 121 -10.49 4.34 18.50
C TRP A 121 -10.42 3.19 19.49
N ARG A 122 -9.30 2.44 19.47
CA ARG A 122 -8.94 1.41 20.46
C ARG A 122 -7.44 1.32 20.64
N THR A 123 -6.96 1.67 21.83
CA THR A 123 -5.51 1.70 22.13
C THR A 123 -4.87 0.32 22.12
N ASP A 124 -5.56 -0.70 22.64
CA ASP A 124 -5.09 -2.09 22.65
C ASP A 124 -4.87 -2.63 21.23
N GLY A 125 -5.81 -2.36 20.31
CA GLY A 125 -5.68 -2.68 18.88
C GLY A 125 -4.53 -1.95 18.19
N VAL A 126 -4.30 -0.68 18.51
CA VAL A 126 -3.16 0.10 17.98
C VAL A 126 -1.84 -0.52 18.42
N ILE A 127 -1.68 -0.82 19.72
CA ILE A 127 -0.47 -1.45 20.25
C ILE A 127 -0.25 -2.82 19.62
N LEU A 128 -1.31 -3.64 19.53
CA LEU A 128 -1.23 -4.97 18.92
C LEU A 128 -0.81 -4.88 17.44
N THR A 129 -1.37 -3.93 16.69
CA THR A 129 -1.02 -3.69 15.29
C THR A 129 0.47 -3.35 15.13
N ILE A 130 1.00 -2.46 15.98
CA ILE A 130 2.42 -2.07 15.96
C ILE A 130 3.31 -3.29 16.24
N LEU A 131 3.00 -4.07 17.28
CA LEU A 131 3.80 -5.25 17.66
C LEU A 131 3.77 -6.34 16.58
N LEU A 132 2.59 -6.60 16.01
CA LEU A 132 2.43 -7.58 14.92
C LEU A 132 3.17 -7.13 13.66
N HIS A 133 3.14 -5.83 13.35
CA HIS A 133 3.88 -5.32 12.23
C HIS A 133 5.40 -5.42 12.45
N ALA A 134 5.92 -4.79 13.51
CA ALA A 134 7.35 -4.70 13.78
C ALA A 134 8.03 -6.06 14.04
N GLY A 135 7.27 -7.08 14.48
CA GLY A 135 7.79 -8.43 14.68
C GLY A 135 7.43 -9.38 13.52
N PRO A 136 6.29 -10.10 13.61
CA PRO A 136 5.92 -11.13 12.63
C PRO A 136 5.90 -10.66 11.17
N VAL A 137 5.30 -9.50 10.87
CA VAL A 137 5.15 -9.05 9.48
C VAL A 137 6.49 -8.70 8.87
N GLU A 138 7.33 -7.91 9.54
CA GLU A 138 8.68 -7.58 9.04
C GLU A 138 9.54 -8.83 8.83
N PHE A 139 9.49 -9.79 9.76
CA PHE A 139 10.20 -11.06 9.62
C PHE A 139 9.74 -11.83 8.37
N LEU A 140 8.43 -11.98 8.19
CA LEU A 140 7.86 -12.69 7.03
C LEU A 140 8.10 -11.93 5.73
N TYR A 141 8.03 -10.59 5.76
CA TYR A 141 8.34 -9.71 4.64
C TYR A 141 9.74 -9.97 4.10
N TYR A 142 10.74 -9.99 4.99
CA TYR A 142 12.13 -10.26 4.60
C TYR A 142 12.27 -11.57 3.82
N TRP A 143 11.67 -12.65 4.32
CA TRP A 143 11.77 -13.97 3.66
C TRP A 143 10.96 -14.05 2.37
N LEU A 144 9.76 -13.46 2.33
CA LEU A 144 8.96 -13.37 1.11
C LEU A 144 9.72 -12.61 0.01
N HIS A 145 10.23 -11.43 0.35
CA HIS A 145 10.97 -10.60 -0.60
C HIS A 145 12.25 -11.30 -1.07
N ARG A 146 12.99 -11.93 -0.17
CA ARG A 146 14.16 -12.76 -0.53
C ARG A 146 13.79 -13.92 -1.46
N ALA A 147 12.64 -14.55 -1.25
CA ALA A 147 12.15 -15.61 -2.13
C ALA A 147 11.77 -15.08 -3.52
N LEU A 148 11.14 -13.90 -3.61
CA LEU A 148 10.83 -13.22 -4.87
C LEU A 148 12.07 -12.91 -5.71
N HIS A 149 13.23 -12.75 -5.07
CA HIS A 149 14.54 -12.62 -5.74
C HIS A 149 15.16 -13.94 -6.24
N HIS A 150 14.58 -15.09 -5.91
CA HIS A 150 15.00 -16.35 -6.52
C HIS A 150 14.64 -16.37 -8.01
N HIS A 151 15.59 -16.78 -8.87
CA HIS A 151 15.51 -16.63 -10.35
C HIS A 151 14.14 -16.97 -10.97
N PHE A 152 13.51 -18.06 -10.52
CA PHE A 152 12.19 -18.49 -10.99
C PHE A 152 11.10 -17.45 -10.70
N LEU A 153 11.00 -16.97 -9.45
CA LEU A 153 10.00 -15.99 -9.02
C LEU A 153 10.36 -14.59 -9.53
N TYR A 154 11.65 -14.25 -9.55
CA TYR A 154 12.13 -12.96 -10.04
C TYR A 154 11.71 -12.73 -11.50
N SER A 155 12.04 -13.67 -12.39
CA SER A 155 11.71 -13.55 -13.81
C SER A 155 10.19 -13.49 -14.10
N ARG A 156 9.35 -14.04 -13.19
CA ARG A 156 7.89 -14.12 -13.36
C ARG A 156 7.11 -12.99 -12.73
N TYR A 157 7.57 -12.54 -11.58
CA TYR A 157 6.79 -11.66 -10.71
C TYR A 157 7.60 -10.40 -10.38
N HIS A 158 8.80 -10.53 -9.81
CA HIS A 158 9.50 -9.39 -9.23
C HIS A 158 10.30 -8.53 -10.23
N SER A 159 10.69 -9.08 -11.39
CA SER A 159 11.51 -8.37 -12.39
C SER A 159 10.84 -7.14 -12.97
N HIS A 160 9.50 -7.10 -13.00
CA HIS A 160 8.77 -5.94 -13.50
C HIS A 160 9.01 -4.71 -12.61
N HIS A 161 8.97 -4.87 -11.29
CA HIS A 161 9.27 -3.82 -10.33
C HIS A 161 10.72 -3.33 -10.48
N HIS A 162 11.68 -4.25 -10.62
CA HIS A 162 13.10 -3.91 -10.83
C HIS A 162 13.41 -3.27 -12.21
N SER A 163 12.45 -3.26 -13.13
CA SER A 163 12.60 -2.51 -14.39
C SER A 163 12.50 -1.00 -14.20
N SER A 164 12.05 -0.54 -13.04
CA SER A 164 12.00 0.87 -12.67
C SER A 164 13.30 1.27 -11.96
N ILE A 165 14.22 1.84 -12.73
CA ILE A 165 15.58 2.16 -12.27
C ILE A 165 15.60 3.48 -11.49
N VAL A 166 14.82 4.47 -11.94
CA VAL A 166 14.64 5.74 -11.22
C VAL A 166 13.39 5.57 -10.39
N THR A 167 13.53 5.09 -9.16
CA THR A 167 12.36 4.80 -8.33
C THR A 167 11.49 6.04 -8.16
N GLU A 168 10.18 5.84 -8.32
CA GLU A 168 9.16 6.80 -7.93
C GLU A 168 8.38 6.20 -6.75
N PRO A 169 7.69 7.01 -5.93
CA PRO A 169 6.87 6.49 -4.83
C PRO A 169 5.94 5.35 -5.27
N ILE A 170 5.39 5.45 -6.48
CA ILE A 170 4.54 4.43 -7.09
C ILE A 170 5.27 3.16 -7.52
N THR A 171 6.58 3.18 -7.77
CA THR A 171 7.37 1.97 -8.06
C THR A 171 7.18 0.92 -6.97
N SER A 172 6.99 1.36 -5.72
CA SER A 172 6.70 0.51 -4.55
C SER A 172 5.43 -0.35 -4.67
N VAL A 173 4.55 -0.05 -5.64
CA VAL A 173 3.27 -0.73 -5.86
C VAL A 173 3.07 -1.13 -7.33
N ILE A 174 4.14 -1.22 -8.12
CA ILE A 174 4.08 -1.74 -9.49
C ILE A 174 4.61 -3.17 -9.50
N HIS A 175 3.70 -4.10 -9.27
CA HIS A 175 3.96 -5.53 -9.27
C HIS A 175 2.85 -6.27 -10.00
N PRO A 176 3.14 -7.43 -10.60
CA PRO A 176 2.11 -8.34 -11.11
C PRO A 176 1.07 -8.70 -10.04
N PHE A 177 -0.13 -9.06 -10.48
CA PHE A 177 -1.27 -9.27 -9.57
C PHE A 177 -1.00 -10.35 -8.50
N ALA A 178 -0.36 -11.47 -8.87
CA ALA A 178 0.03 -12.52 -7.93
C ALA A 178 0.96 -12.02 -6.81
N GLU A 179 1.90 -11.16 -7.15
CA GLU A 179 2.83 -10.59 -6.17
C GLU A 179 2.09 -9.63 -5.22
N HIS A 180 1.18 -8.82 -5.75
CA HIS A 180 0.30 -7.99 -4.93
C HIS A 180 -0.57 -8.80 -3.96
N ILE A 181 -1.13 -9.94 -4.39
CA ILE A 181 -1.86 -10.84 -3.50
C ILE A 181 -0.95 -11.30 -2.35
N SER A 182 0.30 -11.64 -2.64
CA SER A 182 1.24 -12.11 -1.62
C SER A 182 1.58 -11.04 -0.58
N TYR A 183 1.87 -9.81 -1.02
CA TYR A 183 2.12 -8.69 -0.13
C TYR A 183 0.87 -8.30 0.66
N PHE A 184 -0.30 -8.24 0.02
CA PHE A 184 -1.55 -7.96 0.73
C PHE A 184 -1.81 -9.01 1.83
N THR A 185 -1.68 -10.30 1.51
CA THR A 185 -1.90 -11.39 2.48
C THR A 185 -1.01 -11.22 3.71
N LEU A 186 0.25 -10.84 3.49
CA LEU A 186 1.20 -10.56 4.53
C LEU A 186 0.80 -9.34 5.38
N PHE A 187 0.49 -8.19 4.75
CA PHE A 187 0.09 -6.97 5.45
C PHE A 187 -1.33 -7.03 6.03
N ALA A 188 -2.16 -8.01 5.63
CA ALA A 188 -3.46 -8.26 6.24
C ALA A 188 -3.36 -8.90 7.63
N ILE A 189 -2.20 -9.46 8.01
CA ILE A 189 -2.03 -10.17 9.30
C ILE A 189 -2.44 -9.29 10.50
N PRO A 190 -1.94 -8.04 10.68
CA PRO A 190 -2.35 -7.21 11.81
C PRO A 190 -3.83 -6.83 11.75
N LEU A 191 -4.34 -6.53 10.56
CA LEU A 191 -5.73 -6.15 10.35
C LEU A 191 -6.69 -7.28 10.73
N LEU A 192 -6.47 -8.49 10.21
CA LEU A 192 -7.29 -9.65 10.52
C LEU A 192 -7.15 -10.07 11.99
N THR A 193 -5.94 -10.01 12.55
CA THR A 193 -5.73 -10.36 13.96
C THR A 193 -6.53 -9.43 14.87
N THR A 194 -6.51 -8.12 14.63
CA THR A 194 -7.29 -7.17 15.45
C THR A 194 -8.80 -7.36 15.30
N ILE A 195 -9.29 -7.73 14.10
CA ILE A 195 -10.70 -8.10 13.89
C ILE A 195 -11.05 -9.35 14.70
N LEU A 196 -10.29 -10.44 14.54
CA LEU A 196 -10.56 -11.74 15.18
C LEU A 196 -10.42 -11.71 16.70
N THR A 197 -9.62 -10.78 17.24
CA THR A 197 -9.48 -10.57 18.69
C THR A 197 -10.43 -9.51 19.24
N GLY A 198 -11.26 -8.89 18.40
CA GLY A 198 -12.20 -7.84 18.81
C GLY A 198 -11.54 -6.54 19.26
N THR A 199 -10.29 -6.30 18.84
CA THR A 199 -9.49 -5.12 19.22
C THR A 199 -9.40 -4.07 18.12
N SER A 200 -9.97 -4.33 16.93
CA SER A 200 -9.89 -3.41 15.79
C SER A 200 -10.64 -2.08 16.02
N SER A 201 -10.17 -1.03 15.34
CA SER A 201 -10.83 0.29 15.31
C SER A 201 -10.57 0.99 13.98
N ILE A 202 -11.43 1.94 13.62
CA ILE A 202 -11.34 2.70 12.37
C ILE A 202 -9.97 3.38 12.25
N VAL A 203 -9.54 4.07 13.31
CA VAL A 203 -8.26 4.81 13.29
C VAL A 203 -7.06 3.86 13.26
N SER A 204 -7.10 2.72 13.97
CA SER A 204 -6.02 1.73 13.89
C SER A 204 -5.86 1.17 12.47
N PHE A 205 -6.98 0.87 11.81
CA PHE A 205 -7.00 0.36 10.45
C PHE A 205 -6.46 1.39 9.45
N ALA A 206 -7.03 2.60 9.46
CA ALA A 206 -6.63 3.67 8.55
C ALA A 206 -5.18 4.12 8.79
N GLY A 207 -4.78 4.21 10.06
CA GLY A 207 -3.43 4.57 10.47
C GLY A 207 -2.40 3.56 10.01
N TYR A 208 -2.67 2.26 10.17
CA TYR A 208 -1.75 1.21 9.73
C TYR A 208 -1.55 1.19 8.21
N VAL A 209 -2.64 1.22 7.44
CA VAL A 209 -2.54 1.23 5.98
C VAL A 209 -1.88 2.53 5.47
N THR A 210 -2.18 3.68 6.09
CA THR A 210 -1.51 4.95 5.77
C THR A 210 -0.02 4.90 6.08
N TYR A 211 0.36 4.27 7.20
CA TYR A 211 1.77 4.06 7.57
C TYR A 211 2.49 3.21 6.51
N ILE A 212 1.89 2.10 6.06
CA ILE A 212 2.47 1.27 4.99
C ILE A 212 2.64 2.07 3.69
N ASP A 213 1.60 2.80 3.25
CA ASP A 213 1.69 3.66 2.07
C ASP A 213 2.80 4.72 2.23
N PHE A 214 2.93 5.32 3.41
CA PHE A 214 3.95 6.32 3.70
C PHE A 214 5.36 5.73 3.62
N MET A 215 5.60 4.59 4.27
CA MET A 215 6.91 3.95 4.27
C MET A 215 7.31 3.52 2.86
N ASN A 216 6.40 2.91 2.10
CA ASN A 216 6.64 2.51 0.72
C ASN A 216 6.96 3.71 -0.19
N ASN A 217 6.17 4.78 -0.09
CA ASN A 217 6.38 6.00 -0.87
C ASN A 217 7.70 6.70 -0.53
N MET A 218 8.03 6.79 0.77
CA MET A 218 9.28 7.38 1.23
C MET A 218 10.47 6.56 0.71
N GLY A 219 10.43 5.23 0.86
CA GLY A 219 11.48 4.32 0.41
C GLY A 219 11.81 4.39 -1.09
N HIS A 220 10.83 4.75 -1.91
CA HIS A 220 10.96 4.77 -3.36
C HIS A 220 10.97 6.18 -3.96
N CYS A 221 11.14 7.22 -3.15
CA CYS A 221 11.03 8.60 -3.65
C CYS A 221 12.24 9.12 -4.44
N ASN A 222 13.36 8.38 -4.50
CA ASN A 222 14.62 8.72 -5.18
C ASN A 222 15.30 10.04 -4.73
N PHE A 223 15.02 10.49 -3.51
CA PHE A 223 15.80 11.56 -2.89
C PHE A 223 15.95 11.31 -1.38
N GLU A 224 17.06 11.77 -0.81
CA GLU A 224 17.28 11.60 0.63
C GLU A 224 16.52 12.66 1.43
N LEU A 225 15.75 12.18 2.41
CA LEU A 225 14.96 12.99 3.35
C LEU A 225 15.66 13.11 4.70
N ILE A 226 16.42 12.09 5.09
CA ILE A 226 17.04 11.94 6.39
C ILE A 226 18.47 12.48 6.35
N PRO A 227 18.79 13.52 7.15
CA PRO A 227 20.14 14.08 7.19
C PRO A 227 21.19 13.07 7.66
N LYS A 228 22.31 12.97 6.93
CA LYS A 228 23.41 12.05 7.24
C LYS A 228 23.97 12.19 8.67
N TRP A 229 23.94 13.39 9.24
CA TRP A 229 24.48 13.66 10.58
C TRP A 229 23.77 12.86 11.68
N LEU A 230 22.50 12.48 11.49
CA LEU A 230 21.77 11.64 12.45
C LEU A 230 22.47 10.28 12.62
N PHE A 231 22.94 9.69 11.52
CA PHE A 231 23.69 8.43 11.55
C PHE A 231 25.13 8.59 12.05
N THR A 232 25.67 9.80 12.03
CA THR A 232 26.97 10.10 12.65
C THR A 232 26.85 10.23 14.17
N ILE A 233 25.80 10.91 14.66
CA ILE A 233 25.57 11.10 16.10
C ILE A 233 25.11 9.80 16.77
N PHE A 234 24.24 9.03 16.10
CA PHE A 234 23.76 7.76 16.63
C PHE A 234 23.81 6.66 15.56
N PRO A 235 24.98 6.03 15.34
CA PRO A 235 25.15 4.99 14.32
C PRO A 235 24.15 3.82 14.36
N PRO A 236 23.66 3.36 15.54
CA PRO A 236 22.63 2.31 15.58
C PRO A 236 21.31 2.69 14.90
N LEU A 237 21.03 3.99 14.67
CA LEU A 237 19.79 4.46 14.05
C LEU A 237 19.52 3.82 12.68
N LYS A 238 20.58 3.48 11.93
CA LYS A 238 20.46 2.86 10.59
C LYS A 238 19.78 1.49 10.60
N TYR A 239 19.69 0.84 11.77
CA TYR A 239 19.00 -0.44 11.93
C TYR A 239 17.56 -0.28 12.43
N LEU A 240 17.16 0.94 12.80
CA LEU A 240 15.85 1.24 13.38
C LEU A 240 15.00 2.13 12.47
N LEU A 241 15.64 2.89 11.58
CA LEU A 241 15.00 3.83 10.68
C LEU A 241 15.19 3.37 9.22
N TYR A 242 14.07 3.13 8.55
CA TYR A 242 14.05 2.93 7.11
C TYR A 242 14.26 4.25 6.38
N THR A 243 15.09 4.25 5.34
CA THR A 243 15.43 5.42 4.52
C THR A 243 15.24 5.13 3.03
N PRO A 244 15.14 6.17 2.19
CA PRO A 244 15.11 5.99 0.74
C PRO A 244 16.44 5.46 0.15
N SER A 245 17.56 5.63 0.87
CA SER A 245 18.90 5.12 0.50
C SER A 245 19.25 3.79 1.16
#